data_AF-A0A925DLI0-F1
#
_entry.id   AF-A0A925DLI0-F1
#
_cell.length_a   1.000
_cell.length_b   1.000
_cell.length_c   1.000
_cell.angle_alpha   90.00
_cell.angle_beta   90.00
_cell.angle_gamma   90.00
#
_symmetry.space_group_name_H-M   'P 1'
#
loop_
_entity.id
_entity.type
_entity.pdbx_description
1 polymer ?
#
loop_
_entity_poly.entity_id
_entity_poly.type
_entity_poly.pdbx_seq_one_letter_code
_entity_poly.pdbx_strand_id
1 'polypeptide(L)'
;GVQVAAVVSRGGRPDMAGRHALDKVRAPTLLIVGGLDTDVLGLNQVAFTALHCEKRLEVIPGAGHLFEEPGTLRQAAELASDWFASHFREPRGAPRRHRDRPAQPLDH
;
A
#
# COMPACT_ATOMS: atom_id res chain seq x y z
N GLY A 1 -11.19 19.99 1.00
CA GLY A 1 -10.86 18.92 0.03
C GLY A 1 -10.62 17.63 0.79
N VAL A 2 -10.81 16.47 0.15
CA VAL A 2 -10.43 15.17 0.73
C VAL A 2 -8.91 15.06 0.72
N GLN A 3 -8.29 14.77 1.87
CA GLN A 3 -6.86 14.50 1.96
C GLN A 3 -6.61 13.00 1.86
N VAL A 4 -5.63 12.60 1.04
CA VAL A 4 -5.16 11.21 0.97
C VAL A 4 -4.36 10.92 2.25
N ALA A 5 -4.80 9.95 3.05
CA ALA A 5 -4.17 9.64 4.33
C ALA A 5 -2.93 8.73 4.20
N ALA A 6 -2.88 7.88 3.18
CA ALA A 6 -1.75 7.00 2.91
C ALA A 6 -1.80 6.46 1.46
N VAL A 7 -0.64 6.07 0.94
CA VAL A 7 -0.46 5.46 -0.38
C VAL A 7 0.37 4.19 -0.24
N VAL A 8 0.00 3.14 -0.99
CA VAL A 8 0.82 1.95 -1.20
C VAL A 8 1.01 1.74 -2.71
N SER A 9 2.25 1.58 -3.17
CA SER A 9 2.59 1.21 -4.55
C SER A 9 3.22 -0.18 -4.55
N ARG A 10 2.58 -1.17 -5.18
CA ARG A 10 3.03 -2.57 -5.24
C ARG A 10 3.50 -2.92 -6.65
N GLY A 11 4.79 -3.18 -6.81
CA GLY A 11 5.42 -3.47 -8.11
C GLY A 11 5.28 -2.33 -9.12
N GLY A 12 5.02 -1.11 -8.65
CA GLY A 12 4.73 0.04 -9.51
C GLY A 12 6.00 0.67 -10.11
N ARG A 13 5.77 1.62 -11.03
CA ARG A 13 6.80 2.47 -11.64
C ARG A 13 6.63 3.95 -11.24
N PRO A 14 6.70 4.29 -9.93
CA PRO A 14 6.53 5.67 -9.48
C PRO A 14 7.58 6.62 -10.05
N ASP A 15 8.74 6.11 -10.49
CA ASP A 15 9.74 6.86 -11.23
C ASP A 15 9.17 7.56 -12.48
N MET A 16 8.21 6.93 -13.17
CA MET A 16 7.60 7.45 -14.39
C MET A 16 6.72 8.68 -14.15
N ALA A 17 6.29 8.94 -12.91
CA ALA A 17 5.60 10.18 -12.56
C ALA A 17 6.51 11.41 -12.67
N GLY A 18 7.83 11.20 -12.69
CA GLY A 18 8.84 12.25 -12.73
C GLY A 18 9.04 12.94 -11.39
N ARG A 19 10.23 13.51 -11.21
CA ARG A 19 10.67 14.11 -9.94
C ARG A 19 9.74 15.20 -9.43
N HIS A 20 9.19 16.02 -10.33
CA HIS A 20 8.31 17.12 -9.96
C HIS A 20 6.98 16.67 -9.35
N ALA A 21 6.44 15.54 -9.79
CA ALA A 21 5.20 14.99 -9.21
C ALA A 21 5.49 14.30 -7.87
N LEU A 22 6.57 13.51 -7.80
CA LEU A 22 6.99 12.82 -6.58
C LEU A 22 7.31 13.78 -5.42
N ASP A 23 7.94 14.92 -5.71
CA ASP A 23 8.24 15.96 -4.73
C ASP A 23 6.96 16.61 -4.13
N LYS A 24 5.84 16.54 -4.85
CA LYS A 24 4.55 17.08 -4.36
C LYS A 24 3.76 16.08 -3.52
N VAL A 25 4.19 14.83 -3.41
CA VAL A 25 3.51 13.84 -2.58
C VAL A 25 3.63 14.26 -1.11
N ARG A 26 2.48 14.29 -0.42
CA ARG A 26 2.39 14.63 1.02
C ARG A 26 1.89 13.46 1.86
N ALA A 27 1.14 12.54 1.26
CA ALA A 27 0.64 11.36 1.95
C ALA A 27 1.79 10.39 2.27
N PRO A 28 1.82 9.79 3.48
CA PRO A 28 2.69 8.67 3.79
C PRO A 28 2.65 7.60 2.69
N THR A 29 3.80 7.25 2.14
CA THR A 29 3.90 6.36 0.97
C THR A 29 4.75 5.13 1.25
N LEU A 30 4.16 3.94 1.12
CA LEU A 30 4.87 2.66 1.10
C LEU A 30 5.07 2.19 -0.34
N LEU A 31 6.30 1.84 -0.69
CA LEU A 31 6.67 1.17 -1.92
C LEU A 31 6.98 -0.31 -1.60
N ILE A 32 6.32 -1.26 -2.27
CA ILE A 32 6.53 -2.69 -2.11
C ILE A 32 7.04 -3.24 -3.43
N VAL A 33 8.22 -3.87 -3.42
CA VAL A 33 8.87 -4.41 -4.63
C VAL A 33 9.24 -5.87 -4.42
N GLY A 34 9.14 -6.67 -5.49
CA GLY A 34 9.61 -8.05 -5.47
C GLY A 34 11.13 -8.12 -5.56
N GLY A 35 11.77 -8.94 -4.73
CA GLY A 35 13.23 -9.07 -4.68
C GLY A 35 13.85 -9.71 -5.92
N LEU A 36 13.07 -10.42 -6.74
CA LEU A 36 13.52 -10.95 -8.04
C LEU A 36 13.39 -9.91 -9.17
N ASP A 37 12.62 -8.84 -8.95
CA ASP A 37 12.43 -7.74 -9.92
C ASP A 37 13.45 -6.62 -9.69
N THR A 38 14.72 -6.94 -9.95
CA THR A 38 15.86 -6.06 -9.66
C THR A 38 15.83 -4.73 -10.41
N ASP A 39 15.28 -4.72 -11.63
CA ASP A 39 15.09 -3.50 -12.42
C ASP A 39 14.07 -2.57 -11.76
N VAL A 40 12.89 -3.10 -11.39
CA VAL A 40 11.86 -2.30 -10.70
C VAL A 40 12.33 -1.88 -9.31
N LEU A 41 13.16 -2.67 -8.64
CA LEU A 41 13.78 -2.28 -7.37
C LEU A 41 14.66 -1.05 -7.52
N GLY A 42 15.58 -1.03 -8.49
CA GLY A 42 16.40 0.15 -8.77
C GLY A 42 15.58 1.40 -9.07
N LEU A 43 14.51 1.24 -9.86
CA LEU A 43 13.63 2.34 -10.26
C LEU A 43 12.79 2.86 -9.08
N ASN A 44 12.32 1.97 -8.21
CA ASN A 44 11.65 2.38 -6.97
C ASN A 44 12.62 3.04 -5.98
N GLN A 45 13.89 2.65 -5.94
CA GLN A 45 14.92 3.33 -5.15
C GLN A 45 15.09 4.78 -5.61
N VAL A 46 15.13 5.02 -6.93
CA VAL A 46 15.15 6.37 -7.50
C VAL A 46 13.91 7.17 -7.10
N ALA A 47 12.72 6.60 -7.28
CA ALA A 47 11.48 7.26 -6.87
C ALA A 47 11.45 7.56 -5.36
N PHE A 48 11.92 6.63 -4.54
CA PHE A 48 12.04 6.79 -3.10
C PHE A 48 12.92 7.98 -2.72
N THR A 49 14.03 8.23 -3.43
CA THR A 49 14.85 9.42 -3.17
C THR A 49 14.15 10.74 -3.50
N ALA A 50 13.22 10.73 -4.46
CA ALA A 50 12.47 11.91 -4.87
C ALA A 50 11.24 12.23 -3.98
N LEU A 51 10.79 11.27 -3.16
CA LEU A 51 9.71 11.49 -2.19
C LEU A 51 10.21 12.29 -0.98
N HIS A 52 9.43 13.27 -0.51
CA HIS A 52 9.76 14.09 0.67
C HIS A 52 8.78 13.92 1.85
N CYS A 53 7.79 13.03 1.72
CA CYS A 53 6.88 12.65 2.79
C CYS A 53 7.45 11.52 3.65
N GLU A 54 6.70 11.12 4.69
CA GLU A 54 6.92 9.83 5.34
C GLU A 54 6.87 8.72 4.29
N LYS A 55 7.90 7.89 4.26
CA LYS A 55 8.09 6.93 3.19
C LYS A 55 8.79 5.68 3.67
N ARG A 56 8.43 4.55 3.07
CA ARG A 56 9.07 3.25 3.32
C ARG A 56 9.20 2.47 2.02
N LEU A 57 10.30 1.74 1.85
CA LEU A 57 10.52 0.81 0.75
C LEU A 57 10.71 -0.58 1.35
N GLU A 58 9.83 -1.51 0.97
CA GLU A 58 9.86 -2.89 1.39
C GLU A 58 10.15 -3.80 0.21
N VAL A 59 11.06 -4.75 0.41
CA VAL A 59 11.45 -5.73 -0.61
C VAL A 59 11.00 -7.11 -0.13
N ILE A 60 10.18 -7.79 -0.93
CA ILE A 60 9.71 -9.15 -0.62
C ILE A 60 10.67 -10.17 -1.25
N PRO A 61 11.44 -10.93 -0.46
CA PRO A 61 12.37 -11.93 -0.99
C PRO A 61 11.64 -12.98 -1.83
N GLY A 62 12.20 -13.35 -2.98
CA GLY A 62 11.64 -14.38 -3.84
C GLY A 62 10.38 -13.99 -4.61
N ALA A 63 9.91 -12.75 -4.52
CA ALA A 63 8.80 -12.25 -5.33
C ALA A 63 9.28 -11.66 -6.65
N GLY A 64 8.63 -12.01 -7.75
CA GLY A 64 8.75 -11.36 -9.05
C GLY A 64 7.84 -10.14 -9.17
N HIS A 65 7.70 -9.62 -10.40
CA HIS A 65 6.90 -8.42 -10.69
C HIS A 65 5.44 -8.52 -10.23
N LEU A 66 4.84 -9.70 -10.40
CA LEU A 66 3.43 -9.97 -10.13
C LEU A 66 3.16 -10.58 -8.75
N PHE A 67 4.21 -10.93 -7.99
CA PHE A 67 4.08 -11.59 -6.68
C PHE A 67 3.26 -12.90 -6.77
N GLU A 68 3.49 -13.69 -7.82
CA GLU A 68 2.78 -14.97 -8.03
C GLU A 68 3.40 -16.12 -7.23
N GLU A 69 4.64 -15.93 -6.77
CA GLU A 69 5.36 -16.94 -6.01
C GLU A 69 4.66 -17.20 -4.66
N PRO A 70 4.69 -18.45 -4.16
CA PRO A 70 3.94 -18.84 -2.97
C PRO A 70 4.16 -17.90 -1.77
N GLY A 71 3.07 -17.32 -1.26
CA GLY A 71 3.08 -16.45 -0.07
C GLY A 71 3.47 -14.99 -0.33
N THR A 72 4.03 -14.65 -1.48
CA THR A 72 4.54 -13.29 -1.73
C THR A 72 3.44 -12.24 -1.85
N LEU A 73 2.32 -12.56 -2.52
CA LEU A 73 1.16 -11.68 -2.56
C LEU A 73 0.54 -11.46 -1.17
N ARG A 74 0.54 -12.50 -0.33
CA ARG A 74 0.05 -12.40 1.06
C ARG A 74 0.92 -11.44 1.86
N GLN A 75 2.24 -11.60 1.79
CA GLN A 75 3.17 -10.72 2.47
C GLN A 75 3.02 -9.26 1.99
N ALA A 76 2.80 -9.02 0.70
CA ALA A 76 2.51 -7.69 0.17
C ALA A 76 1.20 -7.11 0.73
N ALA A 77 0.17 -7.93 0.86
CA ALA A 77 -1.11 -7.53 1.43
C ALA A 77 -1.03 -7.22 2.93
N GLU A 78 -0.24 -7.98 3.69
CA GLU A 78 0.02 -7.75 5.12
C GLU A 78 0.73 -6.41 5.32
N LEU A 79 1.83 -6.16 4.59
CA LEU A 79 2.55 -4.88 4.61
C LEU A 79 1.65 -3.68 4.27
N ALA A 80 0.80 -3.83 3.24
CA ALA A 80 -0.14 -2.78 2.85
C ALA A 80 -1.19 -2.54 3.95
N SER A 81 -1.73 -3.62 4.53
CA SER A 81 -2.74 -3.53 5.59
C SER A 81 -2.19 -2.85 6.84
N ASP A 82 -0.99 -3.21 7.26
CA ASP A 82 -0.31 -2.61 8.41
C ASP A 82 -0.02 -1.12 8.17
N TRP A 83 0.44 -0.76 6.97
CA TRP A 83 0.65 0.63 6.58
C TRP A 83 -0.63 1.44 6.71
N PHE A 84 -1.71 0.96 6.10
CA PHE A 84 -3.00 1.63 6.18
C PHE A 84 -3.54 1.71 7.61
N ALA A 85 -3.45 0.63 8.40
CA ALA A 85 -3.91 0.63 9.80
C ALA A 85 -3.14 1.65 10.66
N SER A 86 -1.85 1.85 10.40
CA SER A 86 -1.03 2.82 11.13
C SER A 86 -1.37 4.28 10.79
N HIS A 87 -1.84 4.55 9.57
CA HIS A 87 -2.12 5.91 9.08
C HIS A 87 -3.60 6.30 9.10
N PHE A 88 -4.49 5.32 9.05
CA PHE A 88 -5.91 5.54 9.32
C PHE A 88 -6.12 5.59 10.83
N ARG A 89 -5.85 6.75 11.43
CA ARG A 89 -6.43 7.04 12.75
C ARG A 89 -7.94 7.02 12.56
N GLU A 90 -8.65 6.10 13.23
CA GLU A 90 -10.10 6.24 13.38
C GLU A 90 -10.36 7.69 13.83
N PRO A 91 -11.31 8.42 13.20
CA PRO A 91 -11.87 9.56 13.90
C PRO A 91 -12.37 8.99 15.22
N ARG A 92 -11.81 9.44 16.35
CA ARG A 92 -12.33 9.09 17.67
C ARG A 92 -13.84 9.36 17.64
N GLY A 93 -14.67 8.31 17.58
CA GLY A 93 -16.13 8.41 17.68
C GLY A 93 -17.00 7.86 16.53
N ALA A 94 -16.51 7.11 15.55
CA ALA A 94 -17.43 6.41 14.63
C ALA A 94 -17.84 5.05 15.22
N PRO A 95 -19.12 4.81 15.58
CA PRO A 95 -19.54 3.51 16.09
C PRO A 95 -19.34 2.45 15.00
N ARG A 96 -18.59 1.40 15.33
CA ARG A 96 -18.46 0.19 14.52
C ARG A 96 -19.87 -0.33 14.25
N ARG A 97 -20.36 -0.20 13.02
CA ARG A 97 -21.58 -0.91 12.60
C ARG A 97 -21.23 -2.39 12.51
N HIS A 98 -21.36 -3.07 13.65
CA HIS A 98 -21.40 -4.52 13.74
C HIS A 98 -22.57 -4.98 12.88
N ARG A 99 -22.26 -5.79 11.86
CA ARG A 99 -23.20 -6.30 10.88
C ARG A 99 -23.95 -7.48 11.49
N ASP A 100 -24.75 -7.23 12.51
CA ASP A 100 -25.75 -8.20 12.98
C ASP A 100 -27.03 -7.99 12.17
N ARG A 101 -27.15 -8.75 11.09
CA ARG A 101 -28.45 -9.00 10.47
C ARG A 101 -28.84 -10.44 10.83
N PRO A 102 -29.81 -10.69 11.71
CA PRO A 102 -30.35 -12.03 11.86
C PRO A 102 -31.06 -12.39 10.54
N ALA A 103 -30.78 -13.59 10.03
CA ALA A 103 -31.50 -14.18 8.92
C ALA A 103 -32.98 -14.31 9.31
N GLN A 104 -33.87 -13.69 8.55
CA GLN A 104 -35.31 -13.94 8.67
C GLN A 104 -35.61 -15.28 7.99
N PRO A 105 -36.34 -16.22 8.63
CA PRO A 105 -36.82 -17.41 7.95
C PRO A 105 -37.84 -17.02 6.88
N LEU A 106 -37.78 -17.69 5.72
CA LEU A 106 -38.84 -17.69 4.72
C LEU A 106 -39.96 -18.60 5.23
N ASP A 107 -41.13 -18.04 5.53
CA ASP A 107 -42.34 -18.84 5.74
C ASP A 107 -42.79 -19.44 4.39
N HIS A 108 -43.10 -20.74 4.42
CA HIS A 108 -43.71 -21.51 3.32
C HIS A 108 -45.23 -21.43 3.38
#